data_AF-U7Q8M0-F1
#
_entry.id   AF-U7Q8M0-F1
#
_cell.length_a   1.000
_cell.length_b   1.000
_cell.length_c   1.000
_cell.angle_alpha   90.00
_cell.angle_beta   90.00
_cell.angle_gamma   90.00
#
_symmetry.space_group_name_H-M   'P 1'
#
loop_
_entity.id
_entity.type
_entity.pdbx_description
1 polymer ?
#
loop_
_entity_poly.entity_id
_entity_poly.type
_entity_poly.pdbx_seq_one_letter_code
_entity_poly.pdbx_strand_id
1 'polypeptide(L)'
;PYVRAVIEEYVHQNSRIKRVFRSENGHISACSNSALEIATGEFIALLDHDDLLTSDALEEVVRLLNQHPEADMIYSDEDKIDDHNQLREAAYKPDWCPDSFLSRMYTCHLGVYRRSLVNQIGGFRIRSEEHT
;
A
#
# COMPACT_ATOMS: atom_id res chain seq x y z
N PRO A 1 -20.71 0.01 -11.25
CA PRO A 1 -21.88 0.74 -10.66
C PRO A 1 -22.02 0.54 -9.15
N TYR A 2 -22.03 -0.71 -8.66
CA TYR A 2 -22.17 -1.01 -7.22
C TYR A 2 -20.97 -0.54 -6.36
N VAL A 3 -19.73 -0.76 -6.81
CA VAL A 3 -18.52 -0.37 -6.05
C VAL A 3 -18.50 1.13 -5.69
N ARG A 4 -18.95 2.00 -6.60
CA ARG A 4 -19.06 3.44 -6.32
C ARG A 4 -20.01 3.71 -5.16
N ALA A 5 -21.19 3.08 -5.16
CA ALA A 5 -22.19 3.28 -4.10
C ALA A 5 -21.65 2.81 -2.73
N VAL A 6 -20.95 1.68 -2.69
CA VAL A 6 -20.31 1.17 -1.46
C VAL A 6 -19.26 2.16 -0.93
N ILE A 7 -18.37 2.65 -1.80
CA ILE A 7 -17.37 3.66 -1.42
C ILE A 7 -18.06 4.94 -0.89
N GLU A 8 -19.12 5.39 -1.55
CA GLU A 8 -19.87 6.57 -1.14
C GLU A 8 -20.48 6.40 0.25
N GLU A 9 -21.10 5.26 0.52
CA GLU A 9 -21.64 4.89 1.84
C GLU A 9 -20.55 4.96 2.93
N TYR A 10 -19.40 4.32 2.74
CA TYR A 10 -18.32 4.32 3.73
C TYR A 10 -17.74 5.71 3.99
N VAL A 11 -17.61 6.55 2.96
CA VAL A 11 -17.17 7.94 3.15
C VAL A 11 -18.20 8.76 3.93
N HIS A 12 -19.50 8.51 3.74
CA HIS A 12 -20.54 9.18 4.54
C HIS A 12 -20.48 8.77 6.02
N GLN A 13 -20.06 7.53 6.31
CA GLN A 13 -19.96 7.02 7.68
C GLN A 13 -18.65 7.40 8.38
N ASN A 14 -17.56 7.64 7.64
CA ASN A 14 -16.24 7.91 8.21
C ASN A 14 -15.50 9.00 7.43
N SER A 15 -15.41 10.19 8.05
CA SER A 15 -14.74 11.37 7.48
C SER A 15 -13.23 11.22 7.24
N ARG A 16 -12.60 10.17 7.80
CA ARG A 16 -11.20 9.83 7.53
C ARG A 16 -11.00 9.22 6.14
N ILE A 17 -12.06 8.67 5.53
CA ILE A 17 -11.99 8.05 4.20
C ILE A 17 -12.14 9.15 3.15
N LYS A 18 -11.10 9.34 2.35
CA LYS A 18 -11.10 10.25 1.19
C LYS A 18 -11.14 9.42 -0.08
N ARG A 19 -11.80 9.92 -1.13
CA ARG A 19 -11.95 9.21 -2.41
C ARG A 19 -11.71 10.14 -3.59
N VAL A 20 -11.20 9.57 -4.68
CA VAL A 20 -11.14 10.20 -6.01
C VAL A 20 -11.64 9.18 -7.02
N PHE A 21 -12.52 9.62 -7.92
CA PHE A 21 -12.94 8.82 -9.07
C PHE A 21 -12.27 9.36 -10.32
N ARG A 22 -11.51 8.51 -11.00
CA ARG A 22 -10.94 8.85 -12.31
C ARG A 22 -12.02 8.73 -13.39
N SER A 23 -11.96 9.60 -14.40
CA SER A 23 -12.84 9.56 -15.58
C SER A 23 -12.46 8.45 -16.56
N GLU A 24 -11.21 8.00 -16.52
CA GLU A 24 -10.63 6.98 -17.38
C GLU A 24 -9.84 5.97 -16.55
N ASN A 25 -9.74 4.74 -17.06
CA ASN A 25 -8.91 3.71 -16.44
C ASN A 25 -7.43 4.05 -16.65
N GLY A 26 -6.71 4.32 -15.57
CA GLY A 26 -5.28 4.61 -15.59
C GLY A 26 -4.41 3.49 -15.01
N HIS A 27 -4.99 2.30 -14.83
CA HIS A 27 -4.36 1.15 -14.18
C HIS A 27 -3.87 1.50 -12.75
N ILE A 28 -3.09 0.59 -12.17
CA ILE A 28 -2.67 0.67 -10.76
C ILE A 28 -1.85 1.96 -10.52
N SER A 29 -0.82 2.24 -11.33
CA SER A 29 0.07 3.40 -11.09
C SER A 29 -0.68 4.74 -11.06
N ALA A 30 -1.58 5.00 -12.02
CA ALA A 30 -2.30 6.28 -12.04
C ALA A 30 -3.37 6.36 -10.94
N CYS A 31 -4.00 5.24 -10.57
CA CYS A 31 -4.90 5.17 -9.43
C CYS A 31 -4.16 5.45 -8.12
N SER A 32 -3.00 4.82 -7.91
CA SER A 32 -2.15 5.04 -6.73
C SER A 32 -1.66 6.49 -6.65
N ASN A 33 -1.28 7.10 -7.78
CA ASN A 33 -0.92 8.52 -7.82
C ASN A 33 -2.09 9.44 -7.45
N SER A 34 -3.29 9.19 -7.98
CA SER A 34 -4.49 9.95 -7.57
C SER A 34 -4.82 9.79 -6.08
N ALA A 35 -4.56 8.63 -5.49
CA ALA A 35 -4.71 8.42 -4.05
C ALA A 35 -3.61 9.15 -3.25
N LEU A 36 -2.37 9.17 -3.73
CA LEU A 36 -1.25 9.90 -3.12
C LEU A 36 -1.50 11.41 -3.04
N GLU A 37 -2.13 12.00 -4.06
CA GLU A 37 -2.45 13.44 -4.11
C GLU A 37 -3.36 13.88 -2.96
N ILE A 38 -4.32 13.02 -2.56
CA ILE A 38 -5.28 13.33 -1.49
C ILE A 38 -4.85 12.81 -0.11
N ALA A 39 -3.80 11.98 -0.05
CA ALA A 39 -3.25 11.46 1.19
C ALA A 39 -2.73 12.61 2.07
N THR A 40 -2.83 12.47 3.39
CA THR A 40 -2.40 13.50 4.36
C THR A 40 -1.52 12.96 5.49
N GLY A 41 -1.25 11.66 5.52
CA GLY A 41 -0.34 11.07 6.51
C GLY A 41 1.11 11.45 6.26
N GLU A 42 1.94 11.33 7.31
CA GLU A 42 3.41 11.42 7.20
C GLU A 42 3.98 10.20 6.46
N PHE A 43 3.32 9.06 6.60
CA PHE A 43 3.65 7.80 5.93
C PHE A 43 2.49 7.37 5.02
N ILE A 44 2.84 6.64 3.97
CA ILE A 44 1.94 6.03 3.01
C ILE A 44 2.05 4.51 3.16
N ALA A 45 0.97 3.87 3.56
CA ALA A 45 0.82 2.42 3.50
C ALA A 45 0.08 2.06 2.22
N LEU A 46 0.58 1.07 1.47
CA LEU A 46 -0.08 0.54 0.30
C LEU A 46 -0.91 -0.68 0.71
N LEU A 47 -2.18 -0.67 0.35
CA LEU A 47 -3.12 -1.75 0.63
C LEU A 47 -3.97 -1.95 -0.61
N ASP A 48 -3.89 -3.13 -1.21
CA ASP A 48 -4.71 -3.45 -2.36
C ASP A 48 -6.15 -3.75 -1.92
N HIS A 49 -7.09 -3.53 -2.82
CA HIS A 49 -8.53 -3.66 -2.56
C HIS A 49 -9.01 -5.06 -2.17
N ASP A 50 -8.17 -6.06 -2.42
CA ASP A 50 -8.36 -7.49 -2.17
C ASP A 50 -7.51 -8.01 -0.99
N ASP A 51 -6.75 -7.12 -0.32
CA ASP A 51 -5.97 -7.43 0.87
C ASP A 51 -6.71 -7.10 2.18
N LEU A 52 -6.28 -7.75 3.26
CA LEU A 52 -6.67 -7.42 4.63
C LEU A 52 -5.43 -7.13 5.49
N LEU A 53 -5.59 -6.24 6.46
CA LEU A 53 -4.61 -6.04 7.52
C LEU A 53 -4.98 -6.88 8.75
N THR A 54 -3.98 -7.46 9.41
CA THR A 54 -4.16 -7.96 10.77
C THR A 54 -4.44 -6.80 11.72
N SER A 55 -5.13 -7.07 12.82
CA SER A 55 -5.57 -6.01 13.76
C SER A 55 -4.42 -5.20 14.37
N ASP A 56 -3.23 -5.79 14.42
CA ASP A 56 -1.99 -5.24 14.97
C ASP A 56 -1.04 -4.64 13.91
N ALA A 57 -1.30 -4.82 12.60
CA ALA A 57 -0.36 -4.45 11.54
C ALA A 57 0.10 -2.99 11.63
N LEU A 58 -0.82 -2.05 11.79
CA LEU A 58 -0.49 -0.62 11.88
C LEU A 58 0.14 -0.24 13.23
N GLU A 59 -0.20 -0.96 14.31
CA GLU A 59 0.44 -0.76 15.62
C GLU A 59 1.92 -1.14 15.56
N GLU A 60 2.23 -2.29 14.97
CA GLU A 60 3.60 -2.77 14.79
C GLU A 60 4.44 -1.84 13.90
N VAL A 61 3.85 -1.32 12.82
CA VAL A 61 4.49 -0.30 11.97
C VAL A 61 4.82 0.96 12.80
N VAL A 62 3.86 1.50 13.55
CA VAL A 62 4.08 2.71 14.36
C VAL A 62 5.11 2.45 15.47
N ARG A 63 5.09 1.27 16.09
CA ARG A 63 6.08 0.85 17.09
C ARG A 63 7.49 0.88 16.52
N LEU A 64 7.70 0.33 15.31
CA LEU A 64 8.99 0.37 14.63
C LEU A 64 9.41 1.79 14.24
N LEU A 65 8.49 2.62 13.73
CA LEU A 65 8.79 4.02 13.40
C LEU A 65 9.20 4.84 14.63
N ASN A 66 8.61 4.58 15.78
CA ASN A 66 9.00 5.24 17.03
C ASN A 66 10.38 4.80 17.53
N GLN A 67 10.78 3.55 17.25
CA GLN A 67 12.10 3.01 17.59
C GLN A 67 13.18 3.45 16.59
N HIS A 68 12.79 3.60 15.33
CA HIS A 68 13.64 3.92 14.18
C HIS A 68 13.09 5.13 13.43
N PRO A 69 13.13 6.34 14.01
CA PRO A 69 12.56 7.54 13.38
C PRO A 69 13.25 7.94 12.07
N GLU A 70 14.45 7.40 11.80
CA GLU A 70 15.18 7.53 10.55
C GLU A 70 14.66 6.65 9.41
N ALA A 71 13.82 5.64 9.70
CA ALA A 71 13.35 4.71 8.69
C ALA A 71 12.47 5.40 7.65
N ASP A 72 12.81 5.25 6.37
CA ASP A 72 12.00 5.74 5.26
C ASP A 72 11.06 4.69 4.68
N MET A 73 11.28 3.42 5.02
CA MET A 73 10.48 2.30 4.56
C MET A 73 10.41 1.22 5.62
N ILE A 74 9.22 0.63 5.78
CA ILE A 74 8.96 -0.59 6.55
C ILE A 74 8.23 -1.56 5.63
N TYR A 75 8.54 -2.85 5.75
CA TYR A 75 7.79 -3.92 5.12
C TYR A 75 7.47 -5.01 6.14
N SER A 76 6.36 -5.72 5.96
CA SER A 76 5.96 -6.86 6.79
C SER A 76 6.03 -8.16 6.01
N ASP A 77 6.08 -9.27 6.74
CA ASP A 77 5.66 -10.57 6.20
C ASP A 77 4.20 -10.53 5.74
N GLU A 78 3.81 -11.50 4.92
CA GLU A 78 2.46 -11.63 4.39
C GLU A 78 2.02 -13.10 4.42
N ASP A 79 0.72 -13.33 4.36
CA ASP A 79 0.12 -14.65 4.25
C ASP A 79 -1.10 -14.54 3.34
N LYS A 80 -1.52 -15.65 2.76
CA LYS A 80 -2.72 -15.73 1.92
C LYS A 80 -3.88 -16.29 2.73
N ILE A 81 -5.03 -15.66 2.57
CA ILE A 81 -6.31 -16.16 3.05
C ILE A 81 -7.03 -16.90 1.93
N ASP A 82 -7.67 -18.03 2.25
CA ASP A 82 -8.60 -18.71 1.34
C ASP A 82 -10.02 -18.14 1.45
N ASP A 83 -10.95 -18.65 0.63
CA ASP A 83 -12.37 -18.27 0.64
C ASP A 83 -13.09 -18.59 1.97
N HIS A 84 -12.42 -19.29 2.89
CA HIS A 84 -12.90 -19.61 4.25
C HIS A 84 -12.16 -18.80 5.33
N ASN A 85 -11.45 -17.74 4.93
CA ASN A 85 -10.64 -16.88 5.80
C ASN A 85 -9.57 -17.65 6.59
N GLN A 86 -9.07 -18.77 6.06
CA GLN A 86 -7.97 -19.52 6.66
C GLN A 86 -6.64 -19.11 6.04
N LEU A 87 -5.64 -18.93 6.88
CA LEU A 87 -4.25 -18.69 6.47
C LEU A 87 -3.64 -19.96 5.87
N ARG A 88 -2.92 -19.83 4.75
CA ARG A 88 -2.46 -21.00 3.97
C ARG A 88 -1.02 -20.95 3.51
N GLU A 89 -0.46 -19.77 3.26
CA GLU A 89 0.82 -19.61 2.56
C GLU A 89 1.62 -18.46 3.18
N ALA A 90 2.06 -18.65 4.43
CA ALA A 90 2.90 -17.69 5.11
C ALA A 90 4.22 -17.46 4.35
N ALA A 91 4.45 -16.21 3.94
CA ALA A 91 5.65 -15.74 3.29
C ALA A 91 6.48 -14.90 4.27
N TYR A 92 7.41 -15.57 4.95
CA TYR A 92 8.40 -14.93 5.82
C TYR A 92 9.52 -14.32 4.98
N LYS A 93 9.61 -13.00 4.99
CA LYS A 93 10.59 -12.22 4.24
C LYS A 93 11.90 -12.16 5.04
N PRO A 94 13.05 -12.12 4.36
CA PRO A 94 14.32 -11.98 5.05
C PRO A 94 14.45 -10.58 5.68
N ASP A 95 15.39 -10.45 6.60
CA ASP A 95 15.94 -9.15 7.00
C ASP A 95 16.43 -8.37 5.77
N TRP A 96 16.58 -7.05 5.95
CA TRP A 96 16.98 -6.16 4.87
C TRP A 96 18.26 -6.66 4.17
N CYS A 97 18.13 -7.00 2.90
CA CYS A 97 19.20 -7.54 2.08
C CYS A 97 19.19 -6.84 0.71
N PRO A 98 20.09 -5.86 0.50
CA PRO A 98 20.18 -5.12 -0.76
C PRO A 98 20.32 -6.02 -1.98
N ASP A 99 21.11 -7.10 -1.89
CA ASP A 99 21.29 -8.03 -3.00
C ASP A 99 20.00 -8.78 -3.34
N SER A 100 19.22 -9.17 -2.32
CA SER A 100 17.89 -9.78 -2.53
C SER A 100 16.93 -8.75 -3.15
N PHE A 101 16.99 -7.50 -2.71
CA PHE A 101 16.10 -6.45 -3.19
C PHE A 101 16.36 -6.11 -4.67
N LEU A 102 17.63 -6.12 -5.08
CA LEU A 102 18.03 -5.88 -6.48
C LEU A 102 17.76 -7.07 -7.40
N SER A 103 17.64 -8.29 -6.84
CA SER A 103 17.41 -9.51 -7.63
C SER A 103 15.95 -9.96 -7.68
N ARG A 104 15.15 -9.60 -6.67
CA ARG A 104 13.71 -9.94 -6.60
C ARG A 104 12.93 -8.92 -5.78
N MET A 105 11.66 -8.75 -6.14
CA MET A 105 10.73 -7.97 -5.34
C MET A 105 10.22 -8.83 -4.18
N TYR A 106 10.77 -8.63 -2.99
CA TYR A 106 10.37 -9.39 -1.80
C TYR A 106 9.69 -8.54 -0.72
N THR A 107 9.73 -7.20 -0.82
CA THR A 107 9.15 -6.32 0.20
C THR A 107 7.63 -6.27 0.14
N CYS A 108 7.03 -6.39 -1.06
CA CYS A 108 5.60 -6.60 -1.34
C CYS A 108 4.63 -5.91 -0.33
N HIS A 109 3.65 -6.67 0.18
CA HIS A 109 2.60 -6.22 1.09
C HIS A 109 2.99 -6.62 2.53
N LEU A 110 2.77 -5.85 3.57
CA LEU A 110 2.41 -4.45 3.62
C LEU A 110 3.68 -3.59 3.47
N GLY A 111 3.73 -2.75 2.43
CA GLY A 111 4.77 -1.75 2.26
C GLY A 111 4.35 -0.39 2.80
N VAL A 112 5.15 0.19 3.70
CA VAL A 112 4.93 1.53 4.29
C VAL A 112 6.12 2.42 3.99
N TYR A 113 5.86 3.62 3.47
CA TYR A 113 6.89 4.53 2.96
C TYR A 113 6.72 5.93 3.55
N ARG A 114 7.82 6.61 3.85
CA ARG A 114 7.77 8.03 4.22
C ARG A 114 7.28 8.85 3.04
N ARG A 115 6.25 9.67 3.26
CA ARG A 115 5.60 10.44 2.19
C ARG A 115 6.55 11.44 1.54
N SER A 116 7.46 12.05 2.30
CA SER A 116 8.46 12.98 1.75
C SER A 116 9.34 12.30 0.70
N LEU A 117 9.77 11.06 0.94
CA LEU A 117 10.52 10.27 -0.02
C LEU A 117 9.69 9.95 -1.27
N VAL A 118 8.44 9.51 -1.09
CA VAL A 118 7.51 9.23 -2.23
C VAL A 118 7.31 10.48 -3.09
N ASN A 119 7.14 11.66 -2.47
CA ASN A 119 7.02 12.92 -3.18
C ASN A 119 8.32 13.29 -3.92
N GLN A 120 9.49 13.07 -3.29
CA GLN A 120 10.79 13.36 -3.87
C GLN A 120 11.05 12.55 -5.15
N ILE A 121 10.61 11.28 -5.19
CA ILE A 121 10.78 10.42 -6.36
C ILE A 121 9.69 10.61 -7.43
N GLY A 122 8.68 11.45 -7.17
CA GLY A 122 7.61 11.77 -8.11
C GLY A 122 6.47 10.75 -8.15
N GLY A 123 6.29 9.94 -7.11
CA GLY A 123 5.22 8.94 -7.02
C GLY A 123 5.47 7.68 -7.86
N PHE A 124 4.39 6.96 -8.20
CA PHE A 124 4.46 5.73 -8.96
C PHE A 124 4.70 6.00 -10.43
N ARG A 125 5.66 5.28 -11.02
CA ARG A 125 5.93 5.36 -12.45
C ARG A 125 4.71 4.89 -13.24
N ILE A 126 4.17 5.78 -14.07
CA ILE A 126 3.15 5.43 -15.07
C ILE A 126 3.89 4.70 -16.19
N ARG A 127 3.56 3.43 -16.41
CA ARG A 127 4.06 2.70 -17.57
C ARG A 127 3.11 2.98 -18.73
N SER A 128 3.56 3.75 -19.72
CA SER A 128 2.91 3.75 -21.02
C SER A 128 3.16 2.39 -21.66
N GLU A 129 2.11 1.73 -22.14
CA GLU A 129 2.29 0.64 -23.08
C GLU A 129 2.74 1.24 -24.43
N GLU A 130 4.04 1.51 -24.56
CA GLU A 130 4.68 1.62 -25.86
C GLU A 130 5.49 0.34 -26.08
N HIS A 131 4.92 -0.54 -26.91
CA HIS A 131 5.58 -1.57 -27.72
C HIS A 131 6.35 -2.70 -26.98
N THR A 132 5.71 -3.87 -26.92
CA THR A 132 6.30 -5.13 -27.37
C THR A 132 5.36 -5.80 -28.34
#